data_AF-A0A7X8RLP8-F1
#
_entry.id   AF-A0A7X8RLP8-F1
#
_cell.length_a   1.000
_cell.length_b   1.000
_cell.length_c   1.000
_cell.angle_alpha   90.00
_cell.angle_beta   90.00
_cell.angle_gamma   90.00
#
_symmetry.space_group_name_H-M   'P 1'
#
loop_
_entity.id
_entity.type
_entity.pdbx_description
1 polymer ?
#
loop_
_entity_poly.entity_id
_entity_poly.type
_entity_poly.pdbx_seq_one_letter_code
_entity_poly.pdbx_strand_id
1 'polypeptide(L)'
;MLKKISLTILCILTLNTIQANKIIKPNESDFSVLGKKKIDFGCSESDAKIFINGKLLGKGNLEIVVPSKGCITVVVKKVGFLTEKIEFCNKKGMPAPPKSYYMELKRDDAYDASIQTDIANVDIELKSTIDKDKAWKLINQIVLSNIDVIEMTDKETGYLRTAWSLKTFKQNTIRTRIIIKQTSDNPLIFKVKLVSEESGLAMTSVKSDELYKEWDRVLRSYSNVIPELQARIK
;
A
#
# COMPACT_ATOMS: atom_id res chain seq x y z
N MET A 1 69.07 61.49 7.12
CA MET A 1 69.84 60.92 8.25
C MET A 1 68.90 60.07 9.09
N LEU A 2 69.36 58.87 9.49
CA LEU A 2 68.67 57.77 10.20
C LEU A 2 67.65 56.98 9.35
N LYS A 3 67.65 55.65 9.26
CA LYS A 3 68.56 54.57 9.73
C LYS A 3 68.21 53.30 8.92
N LYS A 4 69.22 52.53 8.52
CA LYS A 4 69.14 51.19 7.87
C LYS A 4 68.34 50.19 8.71
N ILE A 5 67.80 49.13 8.08
CA ILE A 5 67.98 47.72 8.50
C ILE A 5 67.54 46.78 7.36
N SER A 6 68.42 45.84 7.05
CA SER A 6 68.26 44.69 6.15
C SER A 6 67.57 43.54 6.89
N LEU A 7 66.70 42.76 6.24
CA LEU A 7 66.36 41.43 6.76
C LEU A 7 66.07 40.42 5.63
N THR A 8 66.78 39.31 5.76
CA THR A 8 66.96 38.15 4.88
C THR A 8 65.70 37.28 4.80
N ILE A 9 65.37 36.78 3.61
CA ILE A 9 64.28 35.84 3.35
C ILE A 9 64.77 34.41 3.67
N LEU A 10 64.08 33.73 4.59
CA LEU A 10 64.28 32.33 4.95
C LEU A 10 63.10 31.49 4.42
N CYS A 11 63.35 30.68 3.39
CA CYS A 11 62.42 29.67 2.88
C CYS A 11 62.37 28.45 3.82
N ILE A 12 61.18 28.13 4.34
CA ILE A 12 60.92 26.88 5.08
C ILE A 12 60.00 26.01 4.21
N LEU A 13 60.58 24.95 3.66
CA LEU A 13 59.86 23.83 3.03
C LEU A 13 59.25 22.96 4.13
N THR A 14 57.94 22.74 4.10
CA THR A 14 57.27 21.74 4.94
C THR A 14 56.91 20.52 4.10
N LEU A 15 57.49 19.38 4.48
CA LEU A 15 57.17 18.05 3.96
C LEU A 15 55.89 17.55 4.66
N ASN A 16 54.81 17.36 3.90
CA ASN A 16 53.62 16.66 4.38
C ASN A 16 53.88 15.15 4.37
N THR A 17 53.83 14.53 5.56
CA THR A 17 53.83 13.07 5.70
C THR A 17 52.40 12.55 5.66
N ILE A 18 52.14 11.62 4.74
CA ILE A 18 50.87 10.90 4.61
C ILE A 18 50.84 9.82 5.70
N GLN A 19 50.03 10.02 6.75
CA GLN A 19 49.67 8.94 7.67
C GLN A 19 48.51 8.14 7.09
N ALA A 20 48.74 6.84 6.93
CA ALA A 20 47.72 5.87 6.54
C ALA A 20 46.61 5.81 7.61
N ASN A 21 45.39 6.15 7.22
CA ASN A 21 44.19 5.97 8.05
C ASN A 21 43.95 4.48 8.28
N LYS A 22 44.25 4.02 9.49
CA LYS A 22 43.84 2.71 9.99
C LYS A 22 42.32 2.76 10.17
N ILE A 23 41.60 1.97 9.38
CA ILE A 23 40.14 1.79 9.50
C ILE A 23 39.85 1.23 10.91
N ILE A 24 39.33 2.09 11.78
CA ILE A 24 38.80 1.71 13.09
C ILE A 24 37.51 0.94 12.81
N LYS A 25 37.56 -0.39 12.93
CA LYS A 25 36.35 -1.21 13.05
C LYS A 25 35.58 -0.71 14.28
N PRO A 26 34.25 -0.53 14.21
CA PRO A 26 33.48 -0.19 15.40
C PRO A 26 33.65 -1.34 16.40
N ASN A 27 34.19 -1.01 17.57
CA ASN A 27 34.29 -1.91 18.70
C ASN A 27 32.89 -2.40 19.05
N GLU A 28 32.68 -3.71 18.94
CA GLU A 28 31.72 -4.45 19.77
C GLU A 28 32.14 -4.24 21.23
N SER A 29 31.70 -3.13 21.82
CA SER A 29 31.71 -2.97 23.27
C SER A 29 30.48 -3.69 23.82
N ASP A 30 30.77 -4.89 24.27
CA ASP A 30 29.96 -5.78 25.08
C ASP A 30 29.32 -5.04 26.27
N PHE A 31 28.13 -4.46 26.04
CA PHE A 31 27.34 -3.76 27.06
C PHE A 31 26.10 -4.60 27.38
N SER A 32 26.27 -5.49 28.37
CA SER A 32 25.23 -6.27 29.08
C SER A 32 24.38 -7.25 28.24
N VAL A 33 24.89 -8.48 28.14
CA VAL A 33 24.17 -9.69 27.68
C VAL A 33 23.32 -10.31 28.81
N LEU A 34 23.03 -9.60 29.90
CA LEU A 34 22.22 -10.14 31.00
C LEU A 34 20.72 -9.88 30.78
N GLY A 35 19.96 -10.95 30.58
CA GLY A 35 18.50 -10.93 30.65
C GLY A 35 17.74 -10.67 29.34
N LYS A 36 18.41 -10.63 28.17
CA LYS A 36 17.71 -10.66 26.86
C LYS A 36 17.05 -12.04 26.67
N LYS A 37 15.94 -12.10 25.93
CA LYS A 37 15.29 -13.36 25.55
C LYS A 37 15.31 -13.50 24.04
N LYS A 38 15.60 -14.71 23.57
CA LYS A 38 15.56 -15.08 22.16
C LYS A 38 14.29 -15.88 21.90
N ILE A 39 13.63 -15.61 20.78
CA ILE A 39 12.49 -16.34 20.28
C ILE A 39 12.85 -16.87 18.91
N ASP A 40 12.74 -18.18 18.70
CA ASP A 40 12.71 -18.75 17.37
C ASP A 40 11.34 -18.50 16.74
N PHE A 41 11.25 -17.51 15.85
CA PHE A 41 10.00 -17.08 15.26
C PHE A 41 9.87 -17.63 13.85
N GLY A 42 8.75 -18.29 13.57
CA GLY A 42 8.37 -18.74 12.24
C GLY A 42 6.96 -18.29 11.86
N CYS A 43 6.66 -18.29 10.58
CA CYS A 43 5.30 -18.09 10.08
C CYS A 43 4.95 -19.10 8.99
N SER A 44 3.65 -19.25 8.71
CA SER A 44 3.16 -20.21 7.72
C SER A 44 3.61 -19.95 6.29
N GLU A 45 4.01 -18.71 5.98
CA GLU A 45 4.41 -18.30 4.64
C GLU A 45 5.90 -17.91 4.62
N SER A 46 6.73 -18.72 3.97
CA SER A 46 8.20 -18.60 4.02
C SER A 46 8.77 -17.30 3.43
N ASP A 47 8.03 -16.63 2.56
CA ASP A 47 8.37 -15.36 1.93
C ASP A 47 7.71 -14.14 2.61
N ALA A 48 6.89 -14.33 3.64
CA ALA A 48 6.26 -13.24 4.37
C ALA A 48 7.30 -12.37 5.07
N LYS A 49 7.14 -11.04 4.96
CA LYS A 49 8.08 -10.06 5.51
C LYS A 49 7.82 -9.84 6.99
N ILE A 50 8.87 -9.95 7.81
CA ILE A 50 8.82 -9.78 9.26
C ILE A 50 9.44 -8.44 9.64
N PHE A 51 8.64 -7.59 10.28
CA PHE A 51 9.06 -6.28 10.76
C PHE A 51 9.09 -6.28 12.29
N ILE A 52 10.16 -5.75 12.87
CA ILE A 52 10.29 -5.54 14.32
C ILE A 52 10.41 -4.05 14.59
N ASN A 53 9.47 -3.51 15.38
CA ASN A 53 9.39 -2.08 15.68
C ASN A 53 9.45 -1.21 14.40
N GLY A 54 8.79 -1.67 13.33
CA GLY A 54 8.73 -0.99 12.04
C GLY A 54 9.91 -1.25 11.08
N LYS A 55 10.98 -1.94 11.51
CA LYS A 55 12.13 -2.26 10.66
C LYS A 55 12.02 -3.67 10.09
N LEU A 56 12.18 -3.83 8.78
CA LEU A 56 12.25 -5.14 8.13
C LEU A 56 13.53 -5.87 8.59
N LEU A 57 13.39 -7.04 9.20
CA LEU A 57 14.54 -7.82 9.68
C LEU A 57 14.71 -9.16 8.96
N GLY A 58 13.66 -9.70 8.35
CA GLY A 58 13.75 -11.01 7.69
C GLY A 58 12.46 -11.43 7.01
N LYS A 59 12.43 -12.69 6.58
CA LYS A 59 11.25 -13.33 5.97
C LYS A 59 11.09 -14.76 6.46
N GLY A 60 9.85 -15.22 6.59
CA GLY A 60 9.52 -16.61 6.94
C GLY A 60 9.89 -16.97 8.38
N ASN A 61 11.17 -17.18 8.63
CA ASN A 61 11.72 -17.57 9.93
C ASN A 61 12.88 -16.64 10.33
N LEU A 62 12.97 -16.29 11.61
CA LEU A 62 13.98 -15.38 12.15
C LEU A 62 14.15 -15.58 13.66
N GLU A 63 15.40 -15.51 14.15
CA GLU A 63 15.65 -15.37 15.59
C GLU A 63 15.37 -13.93 16.04
N ILE A 64 14.41 -13.76 16.93
CA ILE A 64 13.98 -12.47 17.46
C ILE A 64 14.58 -12.25 18.85
N VAL A 65 15.23 -11.10 19.05
CA VAL A 65 15.80 -10.72 20.35
C VAL A 65 14.91 -9.70 21.05
N VAL A 66 14.33 -10.11 22.19
CA VAL A 66 13.59 -9.23 23.09
C VAL A 66 14.55 -8.65 24.14
N PRO A 67 14.71 -7.32 24.22
CA PRO A 67 15.59 -6.69 25.19
C PRO A 67 15.12 -6.94 26.63
N SER A 68 16.06 -7.00 27.58
CA SER A 68 15.75 -7.07 29.01
C SER A 68 14.90 -5.87 29.42
N LYS A 69 13.82 -6.11 30.18
CA LYS A 69 12.87 -5.09 30.65
C LYS A 69 12.16 -4.30 29.53
N GLY A 70 12.23 -4.77 28.28
CA GLY A 70 11.63 -4.09 27.12
C GLY A 70 10.55 -4.92 26.42
N CYS A 71 9.91 -4.30 25.43
CA CYS A 71 8.95 -4.94 24.54
C CYS A 71 9.32 -4.69 23.09
N ILE A 72 8.91 -5.59 22.21
CA ILE A 72 9.01 -5.44 20.77
C ILE A 72 7.66 -5.75 20.13
N THR A 73 7.33 -5.05 19.06
CA THR A 73 6.19 -5.36 18.20
C THR A 73 6.69 -6.08 16.96
N VAL A 74 6.17 -7.26 16.72
CA VAL A 74 6.39 -8.03 15.50
C VAL A 74 5.17 -7.86 14.59
N VAL A 75 5.40 -7.43 13.36
CA VAL A 75 4.37 -7.31 12.32
C VAL A 75 4.78 -8.18 11.14
N VAL A 76 3.91 -9.09 10.73
CA VAL A 76 4.14 -9.97 9.58
C VAL A 76 3.23 -9.54 8.43
N LYS A 77 3.80 -9.33 7.25
CA LYS A 77 3.08 -8.86 6.06
C LYS A 77 3.37 -9.76 4.86
N LYS A 78 2.31 -10.17 4.17
CA LYS A 78 2.38 -10.84 2.87
C LYS A 78 1.16 -10.47 2.02
N VAL A 79 1.38 -10.30 0.72
CA VAL A 79 0.29 -10.02 -0.23
C VAL A 79 -0.69 -11.20 -0.26
N GLY A 80 -1.98 -10.92 -0.19
CA GLY A 80 -3.04 -11.95 -0.14
C GLY A 80 -3.32 -12.52 1.24
N PHE A 81 -2.68 -11.99 2.28
CA PHE A 81 -2.88 -12.39 3.67
C PHE A 81 -3.12 -11.17 4.56
N LEU A 82 -3.86 -11.38 5.64
CA LEU A 82 -4.08 -10.36 6.67
C LEU A 82 -2.74 -9.98 7.32
N THR A 83 -2.62 -8.71 7.70
CA THR A 83 -1.45 -8.27 8.48
C THR A 83 -1.63 -8.73 9.92
N GLU A 84 -0.72 -9.57 10.37
CA GLU A 84 -0.71 -10.09 11.74
C GLU A 84 0.27 -9.29 12.60
N LYS A 85 -0.12 -8.99 13.85
CA LYS A 85 0.66 -8.19 14.80
C LYS A 85 0.65 -8.86 16.16
N ILE A 86 1.84 -9.03 16.75
CA ILE A 86 2.00 -9.52 18.11
C ILE A 86 3.07 -8.71 18.86
N GLU A 87 2.88 -8.54 20.17
CA GLU A 87 3.86 -7.91 21.05
C GLU A 87 4.50 -8.94 21.98
N PHE A 88 5.82 -8.90 22.11
CA PHE A 88 6.56 -9.69 23.09
C PHE A 88 7.22 -8.77 24.11
N CYS A 89 6.98 -9.01 25.39
CA CYS A 89 7.52 -8.23 26.50
C CYS A 89 8.36 -9.10 27.44
N ASN A 90 9.55 -8.62 27.81
CA ASN A 90 10.43 -9.26 28.77
C ASN A 90 10.50 -8.41 30.06
N LYS A 91 9.35 -8.20 30.69
CA LYS A 91 9.18 -7.39 31.90
C LYS A 91 8.65 -8.26 33.05
N LYS A 92 9.01 -7.90 34.29
CA LYS A 92 8.46 -8.55 35.48
C LYS A 92 6.94 -8.34 35.54
N GLY A 93 6.18 -9.38 35.85
CA GLY A 93 4.71 -9.32 35.91
C GLY A 93 3.99 -9.46 34.57
N MET A 94 4.72 -9.59 33.46
CA MET A 94 4.17 -9.92 32.14
C MET A 94 4.50 -11.36 31.77
N PRO A 95 3.72 -12.00 30.87
CA PRO A 95 4.08 -13.29 30.30
C PRO A 95 5.49 -13.23 29.69
N ALA A 96 6.36 -14.15 30.10
CA ALA A 96 7.71 -14.22 29.55
C ALA A 96 7.67 -14.58 28.06
N PRO A 97 8.57 -14.03 27.21
CA PRO A 97 8.63 -14.42 25.82
C PRO A 97 8.87 -15.93 25.67
N PRO A 98 8.13 -16.62 24.79
CA PRO A 98 8.30 -18.05 24.59
C PRO A 98 9.64 -18.36 23.91
N LYS A 99 10.12 -19.60 24.00
CA LYS A 99 11.35 -20.02 23.30
C LYS A 99 11.15 -20.06 21.78
N SER A 100 9.96 -20.45 21.33
CA SER A 100 9.57 -20.47 19.94
C SER A 100 8.15 -19.93 19.79
N TYR A 101 7.86 -19.34 18.64
CA TYR A 101 6.52 -18.86 18.29
C TYR A 101 6.27 -19.08 16.81
N TYR A 102 5.14 -19.71 16.49
CA TYR A 102 4.71 -19.92 15.11
C TYR A 102 3.45 -19.11 14.83
N MET A 103 3.49 -18.30 13.77
CA MET A 103 2.38 -17.45 13.35
C MET A 103 1.73 -18.00 12.08
N GLU A 104 0.48 -18.43 12.20
CA GLU A 104 -0.33 -18.78 11.03
C GLU A 104 -0.95 -17.53 10.41
N LEU A 105 -0.65 -17.27 9.14
CA LEU A 105 -1.20 -16.15 8.37
C LEU A 105 -2.54 -16.54 7.76
N LYS A 106 -3.56 -15.71 7.97
CA LYS A 106 -4.89 -15.91 7.40
C LYS A 106 -5.01 -15.21 6.05
N ARG A 107 -5.74 -15.81 5.12
CA ARG A 107 -6.04 -15.23 3.80
C ARG A 107 -6.82 -13.93 3.95
N ASP A 108 -6.47 -12.95 3.11
CA ASP A 108 -7.15 -11.68 3.00
C ASP A 108 -8.40 -11.83 2.11
N ASP A 109 -9.56 -11.62 2.73
CA ASP A 109 -10.86 -11.73 2.10
C ASP A 109 -11.10 -10.64 1.04
N ALA A 110 -10.53 -9.45 1.20
CA ALA A 110 -10.57 -8.39 0.20
C ALA A 110 -9.75 -8.77 -1.04
N TYR A 111 -8.57 -9.36 -0.82
CA TYR A 111 -7.70 -9.81 -1.90
C TYR A 111 -8.35 -10.95 -2.70
N ASP A 112 -8.95 -11.93 -2.02
CA ASP A 112 -9.61 -13.07 -2.66
C ASP A 112 -10.86 -12.64 -3.44
N ALA A 113 -11.62 -11.67 -2.91
CA ALA A 113 -12.82 -11.12 -3.54
C ALA A 113 -12.52 -10.16 -4.72
N SER A 114 -11.25 -9.92 -5.05
CA SER A 114 -10.84 -8.98 -6.09
C SER A 114 -9.92 -9.61 -7.13
N ILE A 115 -9.75 -8.89 -8.24
CA ILE A 115 -8.80 -9.19 -9.30
C ILE A 115 -7.95 -7.96 -9.57
N GLN A 116 -6.66 -8.17 -9.81
CA GLN A 116 -5.80 -7.11 -10.35
C GLN A 116 -6.19 -6.88 -11.81
N THR A 117 -6.30 -5.62 -12.21
CA THR A 117 -6.71 -5.27 -13.57
C THR A 117 -6.18 -3.91 -13.96
N ASP A 118 -5.88 -3.77 -15.25
CA ASP A 118 -5.53 -2.53 -15.93
C ASP A 118 -6.73 -1.61 -16.19
N ILE A 119 -7.97 -2.07 -15.95
CA ILE A 119 -9.19 -1.27 -16.15
C ILE A 119 -9.62 -0.48 -14.90
N ALA A 120 -8.96 -0.73 -13.76
CA ALA A 120 -9.24 0.00 -12.52
C ALA A 120 -8.77 1.45 -12.65
N ASN A 121 -9.62 2.41 -12.28
CA ASN A 121 -9.25 3.82 -12.20
C ASN A 121 -8.75 4.44 -13.52
N VAL A 122 -9.09 3.85 -14.67
CA VAL A 122 -8.77 4.39 -16.00
C VAL A 122 -10.04 4.63 -16.83
N ASP A 123 -9.97 5.59 -17.75
CA ASP A 123 -11.04 5.84 -18.73
C ASP A 123 -10.96 4.82 -19.87
N ILE A 124 -12.00 4.03 -20.05
CA ILE A 124 -12.13 3.08 -21.16
C ILE A 124 -13.10 3.64 -22.20
N GLU A 125 -12.67 3.73 -23.45
CA GLU A 125 -13.50 4.18 -24.56
C GLU A 125 -14.52 3.13 -24.97
N LEU A 126 -15.77 3.56 -25.11
CA LEU A 126 -16.90 2.80 -25.59
C LEU A 126 -17.42 3.50 -26.85
N LYS A 127 -17.06 2.95 -28.02
CA LYS A 127 -17.56 3.44 -29.31
C LYS A 127 -18.94 2.84 -29.55
N SER A 128 -19.94 3.68 -29.72
CA SER A 128 -21.31 3.25 -29.99
C SER A 128 -21.53 3.12 -31.49
N THR A 129 -22.14 2.02 -31.93
CA THR A 129 -22.65 1.89 -33.32
C THR A 129 -24.16 2.16 -33.39
N ILE A 130 -24.81 2.19 -32.23
CA ILE A 130 -26.24 2.42 -32.08
C ILE A 130 -26.52 3.87 -31.72
N ASP A 131 -27.78 4.26 -31.92
CA ASP A 131 -28.29 5.59 -31.58
C ASP A 131 -28.08 5.98 -30.11
N LYS A 132 -27.90 7.29 -29.87
CA LYS A 132 -27.60 7.87 -28.55
C LYS A 132 -28.64 7.50 -27.50
N ASP A 133 -29.93 7.55 -27.80
CA ASP A 133 -30.97 7.25 -26.81
C ASP A 133 -30.98 5.76 -26.44
N LYS A 134 -30.74 4.89 -27.42
CA LYS A 134 -30.66 3.45 -27.19
C LYS A 134 -29.39 3.09 -26.39
N ALA A 135 -28.25 3.66 -26.75
CA ALA A 135 -27.00 3.51 -26.01
C ALA A 135 -27.16 3.98 -24.56
N TRP A 136 -27.72 5.17 -24.37
CA TRP A 136 -27.95 5.74 -23.05
C TRP A 136 -28.84 4.87 -22.17
N LYS A 137 -29.94 4.34 -22.73
CA LYS A 137 -30.83 3.41 -22.02
C LYS A 137 -30.10 2.13 -21.59
N LEU A 138 -29.32 1.53 -22.48
CA LEU A 138 -28.55 0.32 -22.18
C LEU A 138 -27.49 0.57 -21.11
N ILE A 139 -26.77 1.68 -21.22
CA ILE A 139 -25.79 2.12 -20.21
C ILE A 139 -26.46 2.19 -18.83
N ASN A 140 -27.59 2.90 -18.71
CA ASN A 140 -28.30 3.03 -17.44
C ASN A 140 -28.75 1.68 -16.89
N GLN A 141 -29.28 0.78 -17.74
CA GLN A 141 -29.68 -0.56 -17.31
C GLN A 141 -28.51 -1.40 -16.77
N ILE A 142 -27.36 -1.37 -17.45
CA ILE A 142 -26.17 -2.13 -17.04
C ILE A 142 -25.61 -1.55 -15.73
N VAL A 143 -25.50 -0.23 -15.63
CA VAL A 143 -25.04 0.45 -14.42
C VAL A 143 -25.94 0.11 -13.23
N LEU A 144 -27.27 0.26 -13.39
CA LEU A 144 -28.25 0.00 -12.32
C LEU A 144 -28.35 -1.47 -11.92
N SER A 145 -27.96 -2.40 -12.79
CA SER A 145 -27.85 -3.82 -12.45
C SER A 145 -26.68 -4.12 -11.51
N ASN A 146 -25.72 -3.20 -11.39
CA ASN A 146 -24.52 -3.35 -10.57
C ASN A 146 -24.48 -2.40 -9.36
N ILE A 147 -24.96 -1.16 -9.51
CA ILE A 147 -25.07 -0.17 -8.44
C ILE A 147 -26.46 0.45 -8.52
N ASP A 148 -27.24 0.27 -7.46
CA ASP A 148 -28.65 0.66 -7.34
C ASP A 148 -28.89 2.17 -7.37
N VAL A 149 -27.94 2.97 -6.86
CA VAL A 149 -28.08 4.42 -6.74
C VAL A 149 -27.21 5.17 -7.76
N ILE A 150 -27.88 5.96 -8.61
CA ILE A 150 -27.25 7.01 -9.42
C ILE A 150 -27.22 8.30 -8.59
N GLU A 151 -26.04 8.88 -8.42
CA GLU A 151 -25.84 10.12 -7.66
C GLU A 151 -26.07 11.35 -8.54
N MET A 152 -25.62 11.30 -9.78
CA MET A 152 -25.74 12.40 -10.74
C MET A 152 -25.90 11.85 -12.14
N THR A 153 -26.86 12.37 -12.89
CA THR A 153 -27.06 12.02 -14.30
C THR A 153 -27.52 13.23 -15.08
N ASP A 154 -26.95 13.37 -16.27
CA ASP A 154 -27.33 14.37 -17.27
C ASP A 154 -27.30 13.71 -18.64
N LYS A 155 -28.48 13.57 -19.23
CA LYS A 155 -28.66 12.93 -20.55
C LYS A 155 -28.13 13.81 -21.68
N GLU A 156 -28.17 15.14 -21.54
CA GLU A 156 -27.77 16.06 -22.62
C GLU A 156 -26.27 15.96 -22.87
N THR A 157 -25.48 16.05 -21.80
CA THR A 157 -24.02 15.90 -21.83
C THR A 157 -23.55 14.45 -21.82
N GLY A 158 -24.47 13.50 -21.63
CA GLY A 158 -24.16 12.07 -21.53
C GLY A 158 -23.27 11.75 -20.32
N TYR A 159 -23.48 12.45 -19.21
CA TYR A 159 -22.77 12.27 -17.96
C TYR A 159 -23.57 11.42 -16.97
N LEU A 160 -22.93 10.43 -16.36
CA LEU A 160 -23.50 9.64 -15.27
C LEU A 160 -22.42 9.37 -14.22
N ARG A 161 -22.79 9.50 -12.95
CA ARG A 161 -22.00 9.09 -11.80
C ARG A 161 -22.88 8.35 -10.81
N THR A 162 -22.46 7.15 -10.42
CA THR A 162 -23.14 6.39 -9.35
C THR A 162 -22.72 6.91 -7.98
N ALA A 163 -23.55 6.61 -6.98
CA ALA A 163 -23.08 6.69 -5.60
C ALA A 163 -21.94 5.68 -5.38
N TRP A 164 -21.21 5.87 -4.28
CA TRP A 164 -20.24 4.88 -3.81
C TRP A 164 -20.95 3.63 -3.31
N SER A 165 -20.59 2.46 -3.85
CA SER A 165 -20.95 1.16 -3.32
C SER A 165 -19.83 0.63 -2.44
N LEU A 166 -20.15 0.34 -1.18
CA LEU A 166 -19.20 -0.11 -0.15
C LEU A 166 -19.19 -1.63 -0.01
N LYS A 167 -18.01 -2.21 0.20
CA LYS A 167 -17.85 -3.57 0.71
C LYS A 167 -16.81 -3.58 1.82
N THR A 168 -17.21 -4.02 3.01
CA THR A 168 -16.32 -4.15 4.17
C THR A 168 -15.80 -5.57 4.30
N PHE A 169 -14.52 -5.67 4.64
CA PHE A 169 -13.73 -6.89 4.88
C PHE A 169 -13.05 -6.80 6.25
N LYS A 170 -12.37 -7.86 6.69
CA LYS A 170 -11.79 -7.93 8.04
C LYS A 170 -10.78 -6.83 8.38
N GLN A 171 -9.96 -6.43 7.42
CA GLN A 171 -8.94 -5.38 7.59
C GLN A 171 -9.02 -4.32 6.49
N ASN A 172 -10.10 -4.26 5.72
CA ASN A 172 -10.21 -3.32 4.61
C ASN A 172 -11.67 -2.94 4.35
N THR A 173 -11.87 -1.78 3.75
CA THR A 173 -13.16 -1.35 3.23
C THR A 173 -12.89 -0.81 1.84
N ILE A 174 -13.53 -1.43 0.86
CA ILE A 174 -13.41 -1.08 -0.55
C ILE A 174 -14.65 -0.28 -0.94
N ARG A 175 -14.46 0.80 -1.68
CA ARG A 175 -15.55 1.52 -2.33
C ARG A 175 -15.38 1.53 -3.83
N THR A 176 -16.48 1.38 -4.54
CA THR A 176 -16.51 1.36 -6.00
C THR A 176 -17.59 2.29 -6.52
N ARG A 177 -17.31 3.01 -7.60
CA ARG A 177 -18.32 3.79 -8.34
C ARG A 177 -18.03 3.75 -9.84
N ILE A 178 -19.06 4.00 -10.63
CA ILE A 178 -18.96 4.08 -12.08
C ILE A 178 -19.17 5.53 -12.50
N ILE A 179 -18.31 6.02 -13.38
CA ILE A 179 -18.44 7.33 -14.02
C ILE A 179 -18.48 7.12 -15.53
N ILE A 180 -19.46 7.71 -16.20
CA ILE A 180 -19.60 7.70 -17.65
C ILE A 180 -19.68 9.14 -18.13
N LYS A 181 -18.96 9.44 -19.21
CA LYS A 181 -18.99 10.75 -19.87
C LYS A 181 -18.99 10.55 -21.38
N GLN A 182 -19.90 11.22 -22.08
CA GLN A 182 -19.81 11.31 -23.53
C GLN A 182 -18.63 12.23 -23.90
N THR A 183 -17.85 11.84 -24.90
CA THR A 183 -16.69 12.63 -25.37
C THR A 183 -16.81 13.07 -26.82
N SER A 184 -17.72 12.48 -27.59
CA SER A 184 -17.98 12.84 -28.98
C SER A 184 -19.38 12.39 -29.37
N ASP A 185 -20.09 13.20 -30.18
CA ASP A 185 -21.40 12.86 -30.75
C ASP A 185 -21.27 12.15 -32.12
N ASN A 186 -20.23 12.48 -32.90
CA ASN A 186 -20.00 11.88 -34.22
C ASN A 186 -18.49 11.68 -34.49
N PRO A 187 -17.97 10.44 -34.36
CA PRO A 187 -18.68 9.24 -33.93
C PRO A 187 -19.13 9.35 -32.47
N LEU A 188 -20.21 8.64 -32.10
CA LEU A 188 -20.72 8.61 -30.73
C LEU A 188 -19.76 7.81 -29.83
N ILE A 189 -19.11 8.48 -28.89
CA ILE A 189 -18.13 7.88 -27.98
C ILE A 189 -18.46 8.26 -26.54
N PHE A 190 -18.50 7.24 -25.69
CA PHE A 190 -18.50 7.38 -24.24
C PHE A 190 -17.15 6.95 -23.66
N LYS A 191 -16.78 7.50 -22.51
CA LYS A 191 -15.72 6.96 -21.65
C LYS A 191 -16.35 6.48 -20.36
N VAL A 192 -16.03 5.25 -19.97
CA VAL A 192 -16.41 4.67 -18.68
C VAL A 192 -15.18 4.55 -17.80
N LYS A 193 -15.30 4.95 -16.53
CA LYS A 193 -14.28 4.77 -15.50
C LYS A 193 -14.90 3.97 -14.35
N LEU A 194 -14.33 2.81 -14.06
CA LEU A 194 -14.63 2.04 -12.85
C LEU A 194 -13.64 2.46 -11.77
N VAL A 195 -14.10 3.30 -10.84
CA VAL A 195 -13.27 3.81 -9.75
C VAL A 195 -13.27 2.80 -8.61
N SER A 196 -12.10 2.39 -8.16
CA SER A 196 -11.90 1.42 -7.07
C SER A 196 -10.90 1.98 -6.08
N GLU A 197 -11.32 2.09 -4.82
CA GLU A 197 -10.50 2.64 -3.74
C GLU A 197 -10.59 1.77 -2.49
N GLU A 198 -9.49 1.74 -1.74
CA GLU A 198 -9.36 1.00 -0.48
C GLU A 198 -8.97 1.93 0.66
N SER A 199 -9.35 1.59 1.89
CA SER A 199 -8.96 2.34 3.10
C SER A 199 -7.92 1.63 3.97
N GLY A 200 -7.73 0.32 3.79
CA GLY A 200 -6.87 -0.50 4.65
C GLY A 200 -7.38 -0.61 6.10
N LEU A 201 -8.65 -0.25 6.34
CA LEU A 201 -9.33 -0.33 7.63
C LEU A 201 -10.72 -0.93 7.44
N ALA A 202 -11.17 -1.73 8.40
CA ALA A 202 -12.53 -2.26 8.40
C ALA A 202 -13.54 -1.19 8.82
N MET A 203 -14.75 -1.25 8.26
CA MET A 203 -15.88 -0.37 8.58
C MET A 203 -15.59 1.12 8.39
N THR A 204 -14.71 1.47 7.43
CA THR A 204 -14.46 2.87 7.08
C THR A 204 -15.73 3.49 6.50
N SER A 205 -16.09 4.67 6.99
CA SER A 205 -17.24 5.42 6.47
C SER A 205 -16.97 5.88 5.04
N VAL A 206 -17.98 5.78 4.17
CA VAL A 206 -17.91 6.31 2.79
C VAL A 206 -17.57 7.80 2.73
N LYS A 207 -17.84 8.55 3.81
CA LYS A 207 -17.60 9.99 3.91
C LYS A 207 -16.18 10.37 4.33
N SER A 208 -15.37 9.40 4.76
CA SER A 208 -13.99 9.61 5.19
C SER A 208 -13.04 9.56 3.98
N ASP A 209 -13.23 10.46 3.03
CA ASP A 209 -12.50 10.51 1.76
C ASP A 209 -10.98 10.49 1.94
N GLU A 210 -10.48 11.13 3.00
CA GLU A 210 -9.07 11.22 3.35
C GLU A 210 -8.41 9.88 3.67
N LEU A 211 -9.20 8.86 4.01
CA LEU A 211 -8.71 7.52 4.33
C LEU A 211 -8.65 6.60 3.11
N TYR A 212 -9.31 6.97 2.01
CA TYR A 212 -9.33 6.16 0.80
C TYR A 212 -8.23 6.55 -0.17
N LYS A 213 -7.66 5.54 -0.82
CA LYS A 213 -6.66 5.68 -1.88
C LYS A 213 -7.04 4.77 -3.04
N GLU A 214 -6.64 5.16 -4.25
CA GLU A 214 -6.83 4.33 -5.44
C GLU A 214 -6.25 2.93 -5.24
N TRP A 215 -7.02 1.93 -5.66
CA TRP A 215 -6.65 0.53 -5.58
C TRP A 215 -6.48 -0.04 -6.98
N ASP A 216 -5.41 -0.80 -7.22
CA ASP A 216 -5.09 -1.42 -8.51
C ASP A 216 -5.90 -2.69 -8.79
N ARG A 217 -6.95 -2.93 -7.99
CA ARG A 217 -7.80 -4.10 -8.05
C ARG A 217 -9.26 -3.69 -8.09
N VAL A 218 -10.06 -4.55 -8.70
CA VAL A 218 -11.51 -4.41 -8.79
C VAL A 218 -12.15 -5.61 -8.10
N LEU A 219 -13.24 -5.39 -7.37
CA LEU A 219 -14.03 -6.48 -6.81
C LEU A 219 -14.61 -7.33 -7.95
N ARG A 220 -14.55 -8.66 -7.81
CA ARG A 220 -15.03 -9.61 -8.83
C ARG A 220 -16.50 -9.38 -9.23
N SER A 221 -17.31 -8.81 -8.35
CA SER A 221 -18.69 -8.42 -8.65
C SER A 221 -18.81 -7.39 -9.77
N TYR A 222 -17.77 -6.59 -10.03
CA TYR A 222 -17.77 -5.54 -11.04
C TYR A 222 -16.90 -5.87 -12.27
N SER A 223 -16.27 -7.04 -12.34
CA SER A 223 -15.35 -7.38 -13.43
C SER A 223 -16.00 -7.39 -14.81
N ASN A 224 -17.31 -7.65 -14.85
CA ASN A 224 -18.06 -7.80 -16.10
C ASN A 224 -18.74 -6.50 -16.57
N VAL A 225 -18.73 -5.42 -15.77
CA VAL A 225 -19.40 -4.16 -16.10
C VAL A 225 -18.89 -3.58 -17.43
N ILE A 226 -17.56 -3.42 -17.55
CA ILE A 226 -16.94 -2.83 -18.74
C ILE A 226 -17.08 -3.76 -19.97
N PRO A 227 -16.77 -5.07 -19.88
CA PRO A 227 -17.02 -6.00 -20.98
C PRO A 227 -18.47 -6.02 -21.46
N GLU A 228 -19.44 -5.97 -20.54
CA GLU A 228 -20.86 -5.94 -20.90
C GLU A 228 -21.22 -4.65 -21.64
N LEU A 229 -20.76 -3.48 -21.14
CA LEU A 229 -20.94 -2.20 -21.82
C LEU A 229 -20.36 -2.25 -23.25
N GLN A 230 -19.12 -2.71 -23.40
CA GLN A 230 -18.45 -2.82 -24.70
C GLN A 230 -19.18 -3.76 -25.67
N ALA A 231 -19.77 -4.84 -25.17
CA ALA A 231 -20.49 -5.81 -25.98
C ALA A 231 -21.87 -5.29 -26.42
N ARG A 232 -22.56 -4.53 -25.56
CA ARG A 232 -23.97 -4.16 -25.75
C ARG A 232 -24.20 -2.82 -26.45
N ILE A 233 -23.22 -1.91 -26.44
CA ILE A 233 -23.35 -0.61 -27.13
C ILE A 233 -22.72 -0.60 -28.54
N LYS A 234 -22.08 -1.70 -28.93
CA LYS A 234 -21.64 -1.96 -30.29
C LYS A 234 -22.78 -2.37 -31.22
#